data_AF-M7MSK3-F1
#
_entry.id   AF-M7MSK3-F1
#
_cell.length_a   1.000
_cell.length_b   1.000
_cell.length_c   1.000
_cell.angle_alpha   90.00
_cell.angle_beta   90.00
_cell.angle_gamma   90.00
#
_symmetry.space_group_name_H-M   'P 1'
#
loop_
_entity.id
_entity.type
_entity.pdbx_description
1 polymer ?
#
loop_
_entity_poly.entity_id
_entity_poly.type
_entity_poly.pdbx_seq_one_letter_code
_entity_poly.pdbx_strand_id
1 'polypeptide(L)' 'MGTRLGMPAYPTLQELRTAGWTMGQISEAYGVEEPAIRAALASHFLHRNAPERSPFEGVVGDQLVEPLR' A
#
# COMPACT_ATOMS: atom_id res chain seq x y z
N MET A 1 -29.26 4.85 12.36
CA MET A 1 -28.48 3.64 12.03
C MET A 1 -27.41 4.05 11.03
N GLY A 2 -26.14 4.13 11.44
CA GLY A 2 -25.05 4.47 10.54
C GLY A 2 -24.61 3.23 9.78
N THR A 3 -24.83 3.19 8.46
CA THR A 3 -24.26 2.16 7.59
C THR A 3 -22.74 2.28 7.65
N ARG A 4 -22.07 1.31 8.30
CA ARG A 4 -20.62 1.11 8.19
C ARG A 4 -20.30 0.69 6.75
N LEU A 5 -20.25 1.69 5.87
CA LEU A 5 -19.64 1.58 4.55
C LEU A 5 -18.18 1.26 4.84
N GLY A 6 -17.73 0.05 4.51
CA GLY A 6 -16.36 -0.38 4.76
C GLY A 6 -15.31 0.61 4.23
N MET A 7 -14.04 0.35 4.54
CA MET A 7 -12.95 1.25 4.21
C MET A 7 -13.00 1.77 2.77
N PRO A 8 -13.09 3.10 2.56
CA PRO A 8 -13.12 3.67 1.22
C PRO A 8 -11.81 3.37 0.48
N ALA A 9 -11.93 3.14 -0.83
CA ALA A 9 -10.77 2.91 -1.69
C ALA A 9 -9.86 4.16 -1.74
N TYR A 10 -8.59 3.95 -2.06
CA TYR A 10 -7.60 5.03 -2.16
C TYR A 10 -8.04 6.23 -3.03
N PRO A 11 -8.63 6.06 -4.24
CA PRO A 11 -9.05 7.19 -5.07
C PRO A 11 -10.05 8.08 -4.34
N THR A 12 -11.02 7.48 -3.66
CA THR A 12 -12.02 8.19 -2.86
C THR A 12 -11.38 8.94 -1.69
N LEU A 13 -10.42 8.32 -0.98
CA LEU A 13 -9.67 8.99 0.07
C LEU A 13 -8.88 10.21 -0.46
N GLN A 14 -8.32 10.09 -1.66
CA GLN A 14 -7.59 11.18 -2.32
C GLN A 14 -8.52 12.32 -2.75
N GLU A 15 -9.69 12.01 -3.31
CA GLU A 15 -10.71 12.99 -3.67
C GLU A 15 -11.21 13.75 -2.43
N LEU A 16 -11.52 13.05 -1.34
CA LEU A 16 -11.94 13.68 -0.08
C LEU A 16 -10.86 14.62 0.46
N ARG A 17 -9.59 14.19 0.43
CA ARG A 17 -8.46 15.04 0.85
C ARG A 17 -8.30 16.26 -0.05
N THR A 18 -8.52 16.12 -1.35
CA THR A 18 -8.44 17.22 -2.33
C THR A 18 -9.61 18.19 -2.16
N ALA A 19 -10.78 17.67 -1.77
CA ALA A 19 -11.96 18.46 -1.41
C ALA A 19 -11.83 19.17 -0.05
N GLY A 20 -10.69 19.05 0.64
CA GLY A 20 -10.43 19.73 1.90
C GLY A 20 -10.94 18.99 3.14
N TRP A 21 -11.36 17.73 3.02
CA TRP A 21 -11.83 16.95 4.17
C TRP A 21 -10.68 16.62 5.12
N THR A 22 -10.96 16.72 6.41
CA THR A 22 -10.06 16.28 7.48
C THR A 22 -10.18 14.78 7.71
N MET A 23 -9.14 14.17 8.28
CA MET A 23 -9.15 12.73 8.59
C MET A 23 -10.27 12.37 9.57
N GLY A 24 -10.57 13.24 10.54
CA GLY A 24 -11.69 13.05 11.47
C GLY A 24 -13.05 13.01 10.77
N GLN A 25 -13.29 13.89 9.79
CA GLN A 25 -14.53 13.88 9.00
C GLN A 25 -14.67 12.61 8.15
N ILE A 26 -13.57 12.15 7.56
CA ILE A 26 -13.56 10.89 6.79
C ILE A 26 -13.80 9.69 7.72
N SER A 27 -13.17 9.70 8.89
CA SER A 27 -13.35 8.68 9.92
C SER A 27 -14.81 8.57 10.37
N GLU A 28 -15.45 9.71 10.64
CA GLU A 28 -16.86 9.76 11.05
C GLU A 28 -17.81 9.32 9.93
N ALA A 29 -17.58 9.80 8.70
CA ALA A 29 -18.44 9.51 7.55
C ALA A 29 -18.42 8.04 7.13
N TYR A 30 -17.25 7.39 7.22
CA TYR A 30 -17.07 6.00 6.81
C TYR A 30 -16.98 5.03 8.00
N GLY A 31 -17.00 5.53 9.23
CA GLY A 31 -16.89 4.71 10.44
C GLY A 31 -15.58 3.92 10.53
N VAL A 32 -14.49 4.48 10.01
CA VAL A 32 -13.15 3.86 9.98
C VAL A 32 -12.15 4.67 10.75
N GLU A 33 -11.26 4.01 11.48
CA GLU A 33 -10.32 4.75 12.33
C GLU A 33 -9.26 5.50 11.52
N GLU A 34 -8.86 6.68 11.99
CA GLU A 34 -7.82 7.51 11.36
C GLU A 34 -6.48 6.77 11.09
N PRO A 35 -5.98 5.87 11.97
CA PRO A 35 -4.78 5.09 11.68
C PRO A 35 -4.93 4.23 10.41
N ALA A 36 -6.12 3.66 10.18
CA ALA A 36 -6.38 2.85 9.00
C ALA A 36 -6.37 3.71 7.74
N ILE A 37 -7.03 4.88 7.77
CA ILE A 37 -7.02 5.86 6.67
C ILE A 37 -5.57 6.26 6.34
N ARG A 38 -4.76 6.56 7.37
CA ARG A 38 -3.35 6.91 7.21
C ARG A 38 -2.53 5.77 6.59
N ALA A 39 -2.75 4.54 7.04
CA ALA A 39 -2.08 3.37 6.50
C ALA A 39 -2.44 3.13 5.02
N ALA A 40 -3.70 3.29 4.62
CA ALA A 40 -4.10 3.19 3.22
C ALA A 40 -3.47 4.27 2.33
N LEU A 41 -3.41 5.52 2.82
CA LEU A 41 -2.72 6.59 2.11
C LEU A 41 -1.22 6.30 1.97
N ALA A 42 -0.56 5.82 3.04
CA ALA A 42 0.86 5.49 3.04
C ALA A 42 1.18 4.27 2.15
N SER A 43 0.34 3.23 2.17
CA SER A 43 0.50 2.01 1.38
C SER A 43 0.52 2.30 -0.12
N HIS A 44 -0.26 3.28 -0.59
CA HIS A 44 -0.21 3.71 -1.99
C HIS A 44 1.16 4.28 -2.39
N PHE A 45 1.79 5.08 -1.51
CA PHE A 45 3.14 5.60 -1.78
C PHE A 45 4.19 4.49 -1.75
N LEU A 46 4.05 3.50 -0.87
CA LEU A 46 4.98 2.38 -0.78
C LEU A 46 4.84 1.40 -1.95
N HIS A 47 3.61 1.10 -2.40
CA HIS A 47 3.39 0.26 -3.58
C HIS A 47 3.95 0.87 -4.86
N ARG A 48 3.88 2.20 -5.03
CA ARG A 48 4.45 2.85 -6.21
C ARG A 48 5.99 2.89 -6.21
N ASN A 49 6.61 2.70 -5.05
CA ASN A 49 8.07 2.66 -4.89
C ASN A 49 8.60 1.23 -4.66
N ALA A 50 7.74 0.21 -4.71
CA ALA A 50 8.21 -1.16 -4.66
C ALA A 50 8.95 -1.43 -5.98
N PRO A 51 10.27 -1.67 -5.98
CA PRO A 51 10.93 -2.18 -7.16
C PRO A 51 10.26 -3.52 -7.46
N GLU A 52 9.60 -3.59 -8.60
CA GLU A 52 9.17 -4.83 -9.24
C GLU A 52 10.35 -5.81 -9.24
N ARG A 53 10.41 -6.69 -8.23
CA ARG A 53 11.31 -7.83 -8.28
C ARG A 53 10.70 -8.78 -9.28
N SER A 54 11.19 -8.69 -10.51
CA SER A 54 10.90 -9.60 -11.62
C SER A 54 10.95 -11.05 -11.15
N PRO A 55 9.87 -11.84 -11.32
CA PRO A 55 9.82 -13.21 -10.80
C PRO A 55 10.53 -14.25 -11.70
N PHE A 56 11.25 -13.84 -12.75
CA PHE A 56 11.89 -14.79 -13.68
C PHE A 56 13.25 -14.29 -14.20
N GLU A 57 14.33 -14.79 -13.59
CA GLU A 57 15.55 -15.32 -14.22
C GLU A 57 16.28 -16.07 -13.08
N GLY A 58 16.44 -17.39 -13.05
CA GLY A 58 16.67 -18.30 -14.17
C GLY A 58 18.08 -18.90 -14.04
N VAL A 59 18.22 -19.83 -13.09
CA VAL A 59 19.12 -21.00 -13.02
C VAL A 59 20.32 -21.10 -14.00
N VAL A 60 21.46 -21.51 -13.42
CA VAL A 60 22.68 -22.18 -13.93
C VAL A 60 23.93 -21.31 -14.07
N GLY A 61 24.79 -21.43 -13.07
CA GLY A 61 26.22 -21.12 -13.15
C GLY A 61 26.97 -22.06 -12.23
N ASP A 62 27.19 -23.28 -12.71
CA ASP A 62 28.08 -24.30 -12.16
C ASP A 62 29.49 -23.71 -11.97
N GLN A 63 29.74 -23.03 -10.84
CA GLN A 63 31.10 -22.73 -10.41
C GLN A 63 31.60 -23.87 -9.54
N LEU A 64 32.13 -24.89 -10.22
CA LEU A 64 33.12 -25.81 -9.68
C LEU A 64 34.27 -24.99 -9.09
N VAL A 65 34.26 -24.80 -7.77
CA VAL A 65 35.43 -24.32 -7.05
C VAL A 65 36.43 -25.48 -6.98
N GLU A 66 37.47 -25.44 -7.81
CA GLU A 66 38.59 -26.38 -7.69
C GLU A 66 39.28 -26.15 -6.32
N PRO A 67 39.54 -27.21 -5.52
CA PRO A 67 40.30 -27.06 -4.29
C PRO A 67 41.78 -26.82 -4.63
N LEU A 68 42.29 -25.65 -4.27
CA LEU A 68 43.71 -25.34 -4.31
C LEU A 68 44.47 -26.34 -3.41
N ARG A 69 45.31 -27.18 -4.02
CA ARG A 69 46.28 -28.02 -3.31
C ARG A 69 47.40 -27.20 -2.68
#